data_AF-X0K9J9-F1
#
_entry.id   AF-X0K9J9-F1
#
_cell.length_a   1.000
_cell.length_b   1.000
_cell.length_c   1.000
_cell.angle_alpha   90.00
_cell.angle_beta   90.00
_cell.angle_gamma   90.00
#
_symmetry.space_group_name_H-M   'P 1'
#
loop_
_entity.id
_entity.type
_entity.pdbx_description
1 polymer ?
#
loop_
_entity_poly.entity_id
_entity_poly.type
_entity_poly.pdbx_seq_one_letter_code
_entity_poly.pdbx_strand_id
1 'polypeptide(L)'
;MSCDLFDPLYAADSDVNDTAFEDDAESSTASISSSILECRKFQGRTFHSERYNTEYFTPNDEQQRDSIDITHHVLTLLLDGNLTLVPLKDSIRRVLDVGTGTVIWAIDFADEHPNVEVIGTDLSPIQPSWVPPNVKFELEDATKDWSWPENHLDLVHVRFLIGAIADWGTLFKEASHCCKPGGFVESGEINPTFYSDDGTIDDAEALQTWNRLVIESGKGFGRSFTDIENDVQLFRDAGLVDLQSFDFKVPIGGWPKDEYQVCFPCHPFKVQVYIGIYSWLGLLLDDQAAEYLEEFSMFHERFCADEKQPIPLLQGWADLMRLTFRYWGPLVANFTVTSSLNFLNLMLLRPERSSTRSSAPRPAEAGHGFFEKDGGGETCAWFTFPKELCPDISLFLEVVPDISMCIGLTNDALSFYKEEKAGETHNYIHNRAWYENKDPQSSSRRS
;
A
#
# COMPACT_ATOMS: atom_id res chain seq x y z
N MET A 1 9.42 -0.62 -48.11
CA MET A 1 9.48 0.20 -46.87
C MET A 1 8.18 -0.04 -46.15
N SER A 2 8.19 -1.09 -45.34
CA SER A 2 7.08 -1.59 -44.53
C SER A 2 7.70 -1.92 -43.19
N CYS A 3 7.07 -1.45 -42.13
CA CYS A 3 7.38 -1.78 -40.75
C CYS A 3 7.07 -3.26 -40.52
N ASP A 4 8.10 -4.04 -40.17
CA ASP A 4 7.93 -5.34 -39.53
C ASP A 4 8.18 -5.12 -38.03
N LEU A 5 7.09 -5.06 -37.27
CA LEU A 5 7.11 -5.11 -35.81
C LEU A 5 6.85 -6.57 -35.39
N PHE A 6 7.78 -7.04 -34.58
CA PHE A 6 7.93 -8.33 -33.94
C PHE A 6 6.64 -9.03 -33.51
N ASP A 7 6.54 -10.30 -33.92
CA ASP A 7 5.60 -11.33 -33.46
C ASP A 7 6.19 -12.04 -32.22
N PRO A 8 5.43 -12.32 -31.15
CA PRO A 8 5.96 -12.92 -29.93
C PRO A 8 6.03 -14.45 -30.04
N LEU A 9 7.26 -14.98 -30.08
CA LEU A 9 7.55 -16.41 -29.91
C LEU A 9 8.35 -16.59 -28.62
N TYR A 10 7.66 -16.84 -27.51
CA TYR A 10 8.24 -17.60 -26.39
C TYR A 10 7.18 -18.60 -25.91
N ALA A 11 7.23 -19.77 -26.55
CA ALA A 11 6.71 -21.00 -25.96
C ALA A 11 7.57 -21.32 -24.72
N ALA A 12 6.91 -21.60 -23.61
CA ALA A 12 7.55 -22.08 -22.40
C ALA A 12 8.08 -23.50 -22.65
N ASP A 13 9.39 -23.64 -22.82
CA ASP A 13 10.08 -24.90 -22.58
C ASP A 13 10.58 -24.89 -21.14
N SER A 14 9.96 -25.74 -20.34
CA SER A 14 10.42 -26.16 -19.03
C SER A 14 11.67 -27.02 -19.18
N ASP A 15 12.83 -26.48 -18.83
CA ASP A 15 13.99 -27.17 -18.25
C ASP A 15 15.24 -26.28 -18.38
N VAL A 16 15.52 -25.44 -17.37
CA VAL A 16 16.90 -24.98 -17.13
C VAL A 16 17.12 -24.83 -15.62
N ASN A 17 17.88 -25.77 -15.08
CA ASN A 17 18.42 -25.81 -13.74
C ASN A 17 19.76 -25.05 -13.72
N ASP A 18 19.73 -23.73 -13.89
CA ASP A 18 20.94 -22.89 -13.80
C ASP A 18 20.93 -22.13 -12.47
N THR A 19 21.65 -22.73 -11.53
CA THR A 19 21.96 -22.24 -10.19
C THR A 19 22.91 -21.04 -10.26
N ALA A 20 22.49 -19.89 -9.73
CA ALA A 20 23.38 -18.78 -9.36
C ALA A 20 24.14 -19.03 -8.04
N PHE A 21 24.34 -20.29 -7.68
CA PHE A 21 25.12 -20.70 -6.51
C PHE A 21 26.47 -21.21 -7.01
N GLU A 22 27.51 -20.38 -6.96
CA GLU A 22 28.88 -20.86 -7.20
C GLU A 22 29.32 -21.73 -6.00
N ASP A 23 29.49 -23.02 -6.28
CA ASP A 23 30.16 -24.00 -5.43
C ASP A 23 31.67 -23.71 -5.41
N ASP A 24 32.19 -23.24 -4.27
CA ASP A 24 33.59 -23.40 -3.94
C ASP A 24 33.76 -23.87 -2.49
N ALA A 25 34.06 -25.18 -2.40
CA ALA A 25 34.65 -26.01 -1.35
C ALA A 25 34.48 -25.63 0.15
N GLU A 26 33.83 -26.55 0.87
CA GLU A 26 33.69 -26.64 2.34
C GLU A 26 32.74 -25.62 3.02
N SER A 27 31.49 -25.59 2.58
CA SER A 27 30.38 -25.20 3.47
C SER A 27 29.14 -26.02 3.13
N SER A 28 28.38 -26.43 4.14
CA SER A 28 27.22 -27.30 4.03
C SER A 28 26.04 -26.62 3.30
N THR A 29 26.05 -26.63 1.97
CA THR A 29 24.89 -26.25 1.15
C THR A 29 23.93 -27.44 1.08
N ALA A 30 23.06 -27.54 2.09
CA ALA A 30 21.89 -28.41 1.98
C ALA A 30 21.00 -27.90 0.82
N SER A 31 20.68 -28.78 -0.13
CA SER A 31 19.79 -28.46 -1.25
C SER A 31 18.49 -27.82 -0.74
N ILE A 32 18.16 -26.63 -1.25
CA ILE A 32 16.93 -25.92 -0.92
C ILE A 32 15.75 -26.83 -1.28
N SER A 33 15.02 -27.35 -0.29
CA SER A 33 13.79 -28.12 -0.55
C SER A 33 12.74 -27.19 -1.14
N SER A 34 11.91 -27.66 -2.08
CA SER A 34 10.87 -26.83 -2.72
C SER A 34 9.95 -26.11 -1.72
N SER A 35 9.74 -26.69 -0.54
CA SER A 35 9.00 -26.11 0.59
C SER A 35 9.60 -24.83 1.16
N ILE A 36 10.90 -24.57 0.98
CA ILE A 36 11.58 -23.34 1.44
C ILE A 36 11.15 -22.13 0.61
N LEU A 37 10.77 -22.34 -0.65
CA LEU A 37 10.33 -21.30 -1.58
C LEU A 37 8.80 -21.13 -1.59
N GLU A 38 8.05 -21.96 -0.86
CA GLU A 38 6.59 -21.89 -0.82
C GLU A 38 6.13 -20.67 -0.01
N CYS A 39 5.63 -19.67 -0.75
CA CYS A 39 4.99 -18.47 -0.22
C CYS A 39 3.52 -18.74 0.12
N ARG A 40 3.04 -18.15 1.23
CA ARG A 40 1.62 -18.18 1.59
C ARG A 40 0.80 -17.42 0.56
N LYS A 41 -0.37 -17.93 0.19
CA LYS A 41 -1.32 -17.21 -0.68
C LYS A 41 -2.54 -16.79 0.12
N PHE A 42 -2.91 -15.51 0.04
CA PHE A 42 -4.08 -14.97 0.70
C PHE A 42 -4.72 -13.90 -0.19
N GLN A 43 -6.02 -14.05 -0.47
CA GLN A 43 -6.80 -13.13 -1.31
C GLN A 43 -6.13 -12.79 -2.66
N GLY A 44 -5.55 -13.80 -3.34
CA GLY A 44 -4.89 -13.62 -4.64
C GLY A 44 -3.50 -12.96 -4.58
N ARG A 45 -3.05 -12.52 -3.40
CA ARG A 45 -1.71 -11.99 -3.13
C ARG A 45 -0.80 -13.08 -2.56
N THR A 46 0.51 -12.92 -2.73
CA THR A 46 1.51 -13.82 -2.10
C THR A 46 2.16 -13.12 -0.91
N PHE A 47 2.54 -13.90 0.11
CA PHE A 47 3.17 -13.44 1.34
C PHE A 47 4.32 -14.39 1.73
N HIS A 48 5.12 -14.00 2.73
CA HIS A 48 6.18 -14.84 3.29
C HIS A 48 5.70 -16.25 3.66
N SER A 49 6.63 -17.19 3.71
CA SER A 49 6.35 -18.60 4.00
C SER A 49 5.86 -18.81 5.44
N GLU A 50 4.89 -19.70 5.64
CA GLU A 50 4.36 -20.07 6.97
C GLU A 50 5.38 -20.80 7.86
N ARG A 51 6.56 -21.15 7.33
CA ARG A 51 7.65 -21.71 8.14
C ARG A 51 8.17 -20.73 9.20
N TYR A 52 7.99 -19.44 8.96
CA TYR A 52 8.30 -18.40 9.92
C TYR A 52 7.05 -18.12 10.74
N ASN A 53 7.20 -18.13 12.06
CA ASN A 53 6.12 -17.70 12.97
C ASN A 53 5.93 -16.17 12.96
N THR A 54 6.77 -15.45 12.22
CA THR A 54 6.76 -14.00 12.12
C THR A 54 5.81 -13.57 11.02
N GLU A 55 4.66 -13.02 11.40
CA GLU A 55 3.69 -12.52 10.43
C GLU A 55 4.10 -11.14 9.91
N TYR A 56 4.64 -11.04 8.71
CA TYR A 56 4.80 -9.76 8.00
C TYR A 56 3.50 -9.35 7.28
N PHE A 57 3.14 -8.07 7.40
CA PHE A 57 1.80 -7.58 7.03
C PHE A 57 1.64 -7.23 5.54
N THR A 58 2.74 -7.04 4.80
CA THR A 58 2.66 -6.70 3.37
C THR A 58 2.87 -7.92 2.47
N PRO A 59 2.27 -7.93 1.27
CA PRO A 59 2.51 -8.96 0.26
C PRO A 59 3.96 -9.01 -0.24
N ASN A 60 4.28 -9.98 -1.08
CA ASN A 60 5.60 -10.13 -1.71
C ASN A 60 5.51 -10.44 -3.22
N ASP A 61 4.35 -10.17 -3.83
CA ASP A 61 4.11 -10.33 -5.27
C ASP A 61 4.70 -9.19 -6.11
N GLU A 62 4.64 -9.35 -7.45
CA GLU A 62 5.14 -8.40 -8.44
C GLU A 62 4.70 -6.96 -8.17
N GLN A 63 3.42 -6.74 -7.88
CA GLN A 63 2.91 -5.40 -7.58
C GLN A 63 3.60 -4.77 -6.37
N GLN A 64 3.84 -5.55 -5.30
CA GLN A 64 4.53 -5.03 -4.13
C GLN A 64 6.02 -4.80 -4.41
N ARG A 65 6.66 -5.67 -5.20
CA ARG A 65 8.08 -5.49 -5.59
C ARG A 65 8.29 -4.18 -6.33
N ASP A 66 7.44 -3.89 -7.33
CA ASP A 66 7.50 -2.62 -8.07
C ASP A 66 7.34 -1.41 -7.13
N SER A 67 6.46 -1.51 -6.12
CA SER A 67 6.28 -0.45 -5.12
C SER A 67 7.52 -0.24 -4.25
N ILE A 68 8.23 -1.32 -3.88
CA ILE A 68 9.46 -1.25 -3.08
C ILE A 68 10.60 -0.64 -3.91
N ASP A 69 10.71 -1.00 -5.19
CA ASP A 69 11.74 -0.46 -6.08
C ASP A 69 11.55 1.06 -6.34
N ILE A 70 10.30 1.52 -6.50
CA ILE A 70 10.00 2.96 -6.56
C ILE A 70 10.39 3.64 -5.25
N THR A 71 10.09 3.02 -4.11
CA THR A 71 10.43 3.55 -2.79
C THR A 71 11.94 3.69 -2.63
N HIS A 72 12.71 2.68 -3.05
CA HIS A 72 14.17 2.74 -3.09
C HIS A 72 14.66 3.95 -3.89
N HIS A 73 14.14 4.14 -5.11
CA HIS A 73 14.53 5.27 -5.95
C HIS A 73 14.23 6.63 -5.30
N VAL A 74 13.04 6.79 -4.70
CA VAL A 74 12.65 8.03 -3.98
C VAL A 74 13.61 8.32 -2.83
N LEU A 75 14.00 7.30 -2.05
CA LEU A 75 14.93 7.46 -0.94
C LEU A 75 16.33 7.82 -1.43
N THR A 76 16.82 7.18 -2.48
CA THR A 76 18.10 7.54 -3.09
C THR A 76 18.11 8.99 -3.56
N LEU A 77 17.02 9.49 -4.16
CA LEU A 77 16.89 10.91 -4.51
C LEU A 77 16.87 11.83 -3.27
N LEU A 78 16.19 11.43 -2.20
CA LEU A 78 16.12 12.17 -0.94
C LEU A 78 17.49 12.30 -0.27
N LEU A 79 18.36 11.30 -0.47
CA LEU A 79 19.73 11.25 0.05
C LEU A 79 20.77 11.77 -0.95
N ASP A 80 20.35 12.59 -1.93
CA ASP A 80 21.21 13.19 -2.95
C ASP A 80 22.05 12.17 -3.74
N GLY A 81 21.47 11.00 -4.00
CA GLY A 81 22.11 9.89 -4.72
C GLY A 81 22.92 8.93 -3.85
N ASN A 82 23.02 9.16 -2.53
CA ASN A 82 23.77 8.27 -1.64
C ASN A 82 22.91 7.09 -1.16
N LEU A 83 23.53 5.92 -1.03
CA LEU A 83 22.90 4.71 -0.49
C LEU A 83 22.96 4.62 1.03
N THR A 84 23.90 5.33 1.66
CA THR A 84 24.11 5.38 3.12
C THR A 84 24.61 6.77 3.52
N LEU A 85 24.30 7.20 4.75
CA LEU A 85 24.84 8.42 5.36
C LEU A 85 26.10 8.15 6.18
N VAL A 86 26.47 6.88 6.35
CA VAL A 86 27.68 6.49 7.06
C VAL A 86 28.91 6.96 6.27
N PRO A 87 29.88 7.64 6.92
CA PRO A 87 31.14 8.00 6.27
C PRO A 87 32.04 6.76 6.13
N LEU A 88 31.76 5.96 5.11
CA LEU A 88 32.45 4.70 4.86
C LEU A 88 33.96 4.91 4.61
N LYS A 89 34.75 3.96 5.10
CA LYS A 89 36.18 3.87 4.84
C LYS A 89 36.43 2.85 3.75
N ASP A 90 37.46 3.04 2.93
CA ASP A 90 37.89 2.05 1.92
C ASP A 90 38.23 0.67 2.50
N SER A 91 38.39 0.57 3.82
CA SER A 91 38.72 -0.67 4.52
C SER A 91 37.53 -1.57 4.83
N ILE A 92 36.29 -1.15 4.57
CA ILE A 92 35.11 -2.00 4.80
C ILE A 92 35.20 -3.28 3.96
N ARG A 93 34.67 -4.39 4.48
CA ARG A 93 34.74 -5.71 3.82
C ARG A 93 33.42 -6.45 3.83
N ARG A 94 32.59 -6.28 4.85
CA ARG A 94 31.33 -7.00 5.01
C ARG A 94 30.21 -6.07 5.44
N VAL A 95 29.10 -6.15 4.70
CA VAL A 95 27.88 -5.37 4.92
C VAL A 95 26.71 -6.32 5.04
N LEU A 96 25.83 -6.07 5.99
CA LEU A 96 24.55 -6.77 6.11
C LEU A 96 23.41 -5.78 5.81
N ASP A 97 22.53 -6.14 4.89
CA ASP A 97 21.27 -5.44 4.58
C ASP A 97 20.09 -6.27 5.11
N VAL A 98 19.50 -5.81 6.21
CA VAL A 98 18.46 -6.53 6.95
C VAL A 98 17.09 -6.19 6.39
N GLY A 99 16.33 -7.21 6.00
CA GLY A 99 15.02 -7.02 5.36
C GLY A 99 15.17 -6.44 3.95
N THR A 100 16.08 -7.03 3.18
CA THR A 100 16.56 -6.52 1.89
C THR A 100 15.48 -6.47 0.79
N GLY A 101 14.35 -7.17 0.97
CA GLY A 101 13.24 -7.18 0.01
C GLY A 101 13.68 -7.65 -1.37
N THR A 102 13.56 -6.76 -2.37
CA THR A 102 13.98 -7.04 -3.77
C THR A 102 15.50 -7.11 -3.95
N VAL A 103 16.28 -6.86 -2.89
CA VAL A 103 17.75 -6.83 -2.89
C VAL A 103 18.34 -5.62 -3.64
N ILE A 104 17.51 -4.68 -4.10
CA ILE A 104 17.95 -3.56 -4.94
C ILE A 104 19.01 -2.67 -4.26
N TRP A 105 18.89 -2.40 -2.96
CA TRP A 105 19.89 -1.63 -2.23
C TRP A 105 21.23 -2.36 -2.14
N ALA A 106 21.20 -3.66 -1.83
CA ALA A 106 22.40 -4.47 -1.71
C ALA A 106 23.12 -4.61 -3.07
N ILE A 107 22.38 -4.69 -4.18
CA ILE A 107 22.92 -4.68 -5.54
C ILE A 107 23.62 -3.36 -5.83
N ASP A 108 22.93 -2.23 -5.66
CA ASP A 108 23.49 -0.91 -5.94
C ASP A 108 24.73 -0.64 -5.05
N PHE A 109 24.69 -1.04 -3.78
CA PHE A 109 25.83 -0.91 -2.87
C PHE A 109 27.01 -1.77 -3.31
N ALA A 110 26.76 -3.00 -3.73
CA ALA A 110 27.78 -3.92 -4.20
C ALA A 110 28.46 -3.43 -5.50
N ASP A 111 27.70 -2.77 -6.38
CA ASP A 111 28.22 -2.15 -7.61
C ASP A 111 29.12 -0.94 -7.29
N GLU A 112 28.77 -0.11 -6.30
CA GLU A 112 29.63 0.99 -5.83
C GLU A 112 30.87 0.50 -5.07
N HIS A 113 30.78 -0.67 -4.44
CA HIS A 113 31.81 -1.25 -3.58
C HIS A 113 32.19 -2.69 -3.98
N PRO A 114 32.86 -2.91 -5.13
CA PRO A 114 33.12 -4.26 -5.68
C PRO A 114 34.06 -5.14 -4.83
N ASN A 115 34.71 -4.58 -3.82
CA ASN A 115 35.60 -5.30 -2.91
C ASN A 115 34.94 -5.67 -1.56
N VAL A 116 33.64 -5.41 -1.45
CA VAL A 116 32.83 -5.61 -0.25
C VAL A 116 31.86 -6.74 -0.49
N GLU A 117 31.82 -7.69 0.43
CA GLU A 117 30.78 -8.73 0.48
C GLU A 117 29.52 -8.12 1.11
N VAL A 118 28.43 -8.13 0.37
CA VAL A 118 27.12 -7.63 0.82
C VAL A 118 26.20 -8.81 1.02
N ILE A 119 25.66 -8.96 2.23
CA ILE A 119 24.74 -10.03 2.60
C ILE A 119 23.36 -9.39 2.77
N GLY A 120 22.38 -9.79 1.97
CA GLY A 120 20.99 -9.39 2.12
C GLY A 120 20.18 -10.49 2.82
N THR A 121 19.36 -10.14 3.81
CA THR A 121 18.49 -11.08 4.51
C THR A 121 17.03 -10.72 4.38
N ASP A 122 16.16 -11.71 4.13
CA ASP A 122 14.71 -11.50 4.12
C ASP A 122 13.94 -12.78 4.45
N LEU A 123 12.68 -12.65 4.86
CA LEU A 123 11.76 -13.77 5.04
C LEU A 123 11.32 -14.38 3.69
N SER A 124 11.36 -13.60 2.61
CA SER A 124 10.82 -13.95 1.30
C SER A 124 11.91 -14.06 0.23
N PRO A 125 11.90 -15.12 -0.59
CA PRO A 125 12.82 -15.26 -1.73
C PRO A 125 12.30 -14.48 -2.94
N ILE A 126 12.36 -13.15 -2.89
CA ILE A 126 11.84 -12.25 -3.94
C ILE A 126 12.91 -11.51 -4.74
N GLN A 127 14.17 -11.94 -4.61
CA GLN A 127 15.31 -11.40 -5.32
C GLN A 127 15.22 -11.61 -6.85
N PRO A 128 15.89 -10.78 -7.66
CA PRO A 128 16.04 -11.02 -9.10
C PRO A 128 16.81 -12.31 -9.38
N SER A 129 16.70 -12.82 -10.61
CA SER A 129 17.40 -14.02 -11.06
C SER A 129 18.92 -13.85 -11.13
N TRP A 130 19.40 -12.62 -11.15
CA TRP A 130 20.81 -12.27 -11.21
C TRP A 130 21.14 -11.20 -10.18
N VAL A 131 22.23 -11.43 -9.44
CA VAL A 131 22.83 -10.47 -8.49
C VAL A 131 24.34 -10.40 -8.73
N PRO A 132 25.02 -9.29 -8.35
CA PRO A 132 26.47 -9.20 -8.44
C PRO A 132 27.19 -10.32 -7.66
N PRO A 133 28.41 -10.73 -8.08
CA PRO A 133 29.13 -11.86 -7.48
C PRO A 133 29.54 -11.63 -6.01
N ASN A 134 29.57 -10.38 -5.57
CA ASN A 134 29.82 -9.98 -4.19
C ASN A 134 28.55 -9.78 -3.35
N VAL A 135 27.36 -10.12 -3.89
CA VAL A 135 26.09 -10.14 -3.15
C VAL A 135 25.72 -11.57 -2.80
N LYS A 136 25.37 -11.80 -1.54
CA LYS A 136 24.80 -13.06 -1.04
C LYS A 136 23.42 -12.78 -0.48
N PHE A 137 22.51 -13.73 -0.67
CA PHE A 137 21.16 -13.65 -0.13
C PHE A 137 20.88 -14.83 0.79
N GLU A 138 20.37 -14.54 1.99
CA GLU A 138 20.06 -15.53 3.02
C GLU A 138 18.61 -15.37 3.48
N LEU A 139 17.90 -16.49 3.59
CA LEU A 139 16.52 -16.49 4.04
C LEU A 139 16.46 -16.57 5.57
N GLU A 140 16.45 -15.41 6.22
CA GLU A 140 16.56 -15.28 7.66
C GLU A 140 15.47 -14.37 8.25
N ASP A 141 15.08 -14.66 9.49
CA ASP A 141 14.13 -13.87 10.24
C ASP A 141 14.89 -12.92 11.17
N ALA A 142 14.85 -11.62 10.85
CA ALA A 142 15.55 -10.58 11.60
C ALA A 142 15.15 -10.50 13.09
N THR A 143 14.02 -11.10 13.48
CA THR A 143 13.52 -11.13 14.87
C THR A 143 14.08 -12.29 15.70
N LYS A 144 14.91 -13.16 15.10
CA LYS A 144 15.60 -14.26 15.77
C LYS A 144 17.03 -13.89 16.13
N ASP A 145 17.69 -14.77 16.88
CA ASP A 145 19.11 -14.66 17.17
C ASP A 145 19.89 -14.75 15.86
N TRP A 146 20.87 -13.86 15.69
CA TRP A 146 21.64 -13.77 14.46
C TRP A 146 22.76 -14.82 14.42
N SER A 147 22.99 -15.42 13.26
CA SER A 147 23.99 -16.47 13.09
C SER A 147 25.42 -15.93 12.95
N TRP A 148 25.58 -14.62 12.71
CA TRP A 148 26.89 -13.99 12.54
C TRP A 148 27.65 -13.89 13.88
N PRO A 149 28.96 -14.20 13.89
CA PRO A 149 29.78 -14.02 15.08
C PRO A 149 29.85 -12.56 15.54
N GLU A 150 30.26 -12.38 16.79
CA GLU A 150 30.61 -11.06 17.32
C GLU A 150 31.69 -10.39 16.46
N ASN A 151 31.59 -9.07 16.25
CA ASN A 151 32.58 -8.26 15.53
C ASN A 151 32.87 -8.78 14.10
N HIS A 152 31.83 -9.16 13.35
CA HIS A 152 31.94 -9.74 12.01
C HIS A 152 31.69 -8.73 10.86
N LEU A 153 30.78 -7.78 11.08
CA LEU A 153 30.23 -6.87 10.07
C LEU A 153 30.84 -5.47 10.21
N ASP A 154 31.10 -4.79 9.09
CA ASP A 154 31.59 -3.41 9.05
C ASP A 154 30.44 -2.39 9.00
N LEU A 155 29.31 -2.78 8.39
CA LEU A 155 28.05 -2.02 8.37
C LEU A 155 26.87 -2.99 8.51
N VAL A 156 25.91 -2.64 9.36
CA VAL A 156 24.58 -3.23 9.39
C VAL A 156 23.59 -2.15 8.95
N HIS A 157 22.96 -2.35 7.81
CA HIS A 157 21.96 -1.47 7.24
C HIS A 157 20.57 -2.06 7.45
N VAL A 158 19.64 -1.22 7.94
CA VAL A 158 18.24 -1.56 8.18
C VAL A 158 17.39 -0.45 7.59
N ARG A 159 16.42 -0.76 6.73
CA ARG A 159 15.60 0.29 6.12
C ARG A 159 14.19 -0.18 5.81
N PHE A 160 13.20 0.64 6.15
CA PHE A 160 11.78 0.39 5.87
C PHE A 160 11.22 -0.88 6.53
N LEU A 161 11.68 -1.19 7.75
CA LEU A 161 11.14 -2.28 8.55
C LEU A 161 10.10 -1.85 9.60
N ILE A 162 9.67 -0.59 9.57
CA ILE A 162 8.51 -0.10 10.32
C ILE A 162 7.28 -1.02 10.11
N GLY A 163 6.64 -1.44 11.21
CA GLY A 163 5.55 -2.41 11.19
C GLY A 163 5.95 -3.89 11.01
N ALA A 164 7.18 -4.19 10.59
CA ALA A 164 7.71 -5.55 10.54
C ALA A 164 8.25 -6.00 11.91
N ILE A 165 8.93 -5.09 12.61
CA ILE A 165 9.65 -5.37 13.85
C ILE A 165 8.82 -4.94 15.07
N ALA A 166 8.62 -5.87 16.00
CA ALA A 166 7.91 -5.61 17.27
C ALA A 166 8.86 -5.10 18.37
N ASP A 167 10.08 -5.65 18.46
CA ASP A 167 11.09 -5.28 19.44
C ASP A 167 12.38 -4.81 18.74
N TRP A 168 12.42 -3.52 18.44
CA TRP A 168 13.57 -2.85 17.85
C TRP A 168 14.80 -2.86 18.76
N GLY A 169 14.61 -2.89 20.08
CA GLY A 169 15.72 -2.92 21.02
C GLY A 169 16.50 -4.23 20.94
N THR A 170 15.82 -5.35 20.77
CA THR A 170 16.46 -6.65 20.52
C THR A 170 17.15 -6.68 19.16
N LEU A 171 16.51 -6.17 18.09
CA LEU A 171 17.12 -6.08 16.76
C LEU A 171 18.45 -5.28 16.80
N PHE A 172 18.46 -4.10 17.41
CA PHE A 172 19.67 -3.27 17.46
C PHE A 172 20.75 -3.85 18.38
N LYS A 173 20.39 -4.65 19.39
CA LYS A 173 21.37 -5.41 20.19
C LYS A 173 22.08 -6.48 19.36
N GLU A 174 21.33 -7.24 18.56
CA GLU A 174 21.93 -8.22 17.64
C GLU A 174 22.81 -7.51 16.60
N ALA A 175 22.31 -6.39 16.02
CA ALA A 175 23.10 -5.57 15.10
C ALA A 175 24.40 -5.06 15.73
N SER A 176 24.34 -4.55 16.97
CA SER A 176 25.52 -4.09 17.69
C SER A 176 26.47 -5.24 18.07
N HIS A 177 25.95 -6.44 18.37
CA HIS A 177 26.77 -7.60 18.70
C HIS A 177 27.59 -8.07 17.50
N CYS A 178 26.97 -8.16 16.33
CA CYS A 178 27.62 -8.59 15.10
C CYS A 178 28.50 -7.49 14.46
N CYS A 179 28.28 -6.23 14.81
CA CYS A 179 29.06 -5.10 14.30
C CYS A 179 30.45 -5.01 14.94
N LYS A 180 31.49 -4.75 14.14
CA LYS A 180 32.87 -4.58 14.60
C LYS A 180 33.04 -3.30 15.41
N PRO A 181 34.07 -3.22 16.28
CA PRO A 181 34.48 -1.97 16.87
C PRO A 181 34.94 -1.01 15.76
N GLY A 182 34.27 0.13 15.64
CA GLY A 182 34.50 1.12 14.58
C GLY A 182 33.76 0.84 13.27
N GLY A 183 32.89 -0.18 13.23
CA GLY A 183 31.85 -0.34 12.24
C GLY A 183 30.60 0.48 12.58
N PHE A 184 29.57 0.37 11.75
CA PHE A 184 28.34 1.17 11.88
C PHE A 184 27.08 0.31 11.87
N VAL A 185 26.05 0.82 12.52
CA VAL A 185 24.66 0.36 12.37
C VAL A 185 23.87 1.58 11.89
N GLU A 186 23.17 1.44 10.78
CA GLU A 186 22.33 2.47 10.17
C GLU A 186 20.90 1.97 10.08
N SER A 187 19.94 2.80 10.52
CA SER A 187 18.51 2.54 10.38
C SER A 187 17.84 3.74 9.71
N GLY A 188 17.10 3.49 8.63
CA GLY A 188 16.37 4.51 7.87
C GLY A 188 14.88 4.16 7.76
N GLU A 189 14.02 4.93 8.40
CA GLU A 189 12.63 4.54 8.60
C GLU A 189 11.67 5.68 8.24
N ILE A 190 10.51 5.32 7.68
CA ILE A 190 9.48 6.28 7.30
C ILE A 190 8.52 6.48 8.47
N ASN A 191 8.21 7.75 8.76
CA ASN A 191 7.04 8.08 9.56
C ASN A 191 5.86 8.33 8.60
N PRO A 192 4.85 7.45 8.54
CA PRO A 192 3.71 7.55 7.64
C PRO A 192 2.67 8.61 8.07
N THR A 193 2.92 9.35 9.15
CA THR A 193 2.07 10.47 9.55
C THR A 193 2.50 11.78 8.88
N PHE A 194 1.54 12.65 8.65
CA PHE A 194 1.77 13.94 8.00
C PHE A 194 2.02 15.05 9.02
N TYR A 195 2.98 15.92 8.71
CA TYR A 195 3.36 17.09 9.48
C TYR A 195 3.48 18.33 8.58
N SER A 196 3.45 19.53 9.18
CA SER A 196 3.80 20.79 8.51
C SER A 196 4.61 21.68 9.42
N ASP A 197 5.56 22.42 8.85
CA ASP A 197 6.35 23.42 9.59
C ASP A 197 5.60 24.72 9.87
N ASP A 198 4.60 25.04 9.05
CA ASP A 198 3.88 26.32 9.05
C ASP A 198 2.47 26.23 9.64
N GLY A 199 2.10 25.07 10.19
CA GLY A 199 0.79 24.80 10.77
C GLY A 199 -0.33 24.60 9.74
N THR A 200 -0.02 24.47 8.44
CA THR A 200 -1.04 24.26 7.40
C THR A 200 -1.87 23.00 7.60
N ILE A 201 -1.30 21.96 8.25
CA ILE A 201 -2.01 20.71 8.54
C ILE A 201 -2.89 20.77 9.79
N ASP A 202 -2.72 21.76 10.67
CA ASP A 202 -3.41 21.81 11.96
C ASP A 202 -4.93 21.95 11.77
N ASP A 203 -5.31 22.64 10.70
CA ASP A 203 -6.70 22.81 10.29
C ASP A 203 -7.20 21.75 9.30
N ALA A 204 -6.33 20.84 8.84
CA ALA A 204 -6.67 19.79 7.89
C ALA A 204 -7.13 18.54 8.65
N GLU A 205 -8.33 18.59 9.23
CA GLU A 205 -8.89 17.50 10.07
C GLU A 205 -8.86 16.12 9.39
N ALA A 206 -8.95 16.05 8.06
CA ALA A 206 -8.85 14.77 7.34
C ALA A 206 -7.45 14.13 7.51
N LEU A 207 -6.36 14.90 7.48
CA LEU A 207 -5.01 14.38 7.78
C LEU A 207 -4.89 13.95 9.24
N GLN A 208 -5.60 14.63 10.15
CA GLN A 208 -5.65 14.22 11.55
C GLN A 208 -6.36 12.86 11.71
N THR A 209 -7.41 12.61 10.91
CA THR A 209 -8.05 11.29 10.82
C THR A 209 -7.07 10.24 10.29
N TRP A 210 -6.31 10.53 9.23
CA TRP A 210 -5.25 9.63 8.73
C TRP A 210 -4.24 9.31 9.83
N ASN A 211 -3.63 10.33 10.43
CA ASN A 211 -2.60 10.15 11.46
C ASN A 211 -3.11 9.28 12.61
N ARG A 212 -4.34 9.53 13.08
CA ARG A 212 -4.96 8.72 14.14
C ARG A 212 -5.18 7.27 13.71
N LEU A 213 -5.69 7.03 12.50
CA LEU A 213 -5.90 5.68 11.98
C LEU A 213 -4.59 4.90 11.91
N VAL A 214 -3.52 5.50 11.40
CA VAL A 214 -2.22 4.83 11.30
C VAL A 214 -1.66 4.46 12.68
N ILE A 215 -1.77 5.37 13.66
CA ILE A 215 -1.36 5.10 15.06
C ILE A 215 -2.22 3.99 15.69
N GLU A 216 -3.54 4.01 15.49
CA GLU A 216 -4.44 2.99 16.01
C GLU A 216 -4.22 1.61 15.35
N SER A 217 -3.95 1.59 14.05
CA SER A 217 -3.60 0.38 13.32
C SER A 217 -2.36 -0.29 13.92
N GLY A 218 -1.29 0.48 14.19
CA GLY A 218 -0.08 -0.09 14.81
C GLY A 218 -0.35 -0.77 16.15
N LYS A 219 -1.20 -0.16 16.99
CA LYS A 219 -1.63 -0.77 18.27
C LYS A 219 -2.37 -2.08 18.05
N GLY A 220 -3.22 -2.16 17.02
CA GLY A 220 -3.95 -3.38 16.65
C GLY A 220 -3.04 -4.52 16.19
N PHE A 221 -2.00 -4.21 15.42
CA PHE A 221 -0.99 -5.20 14.98
C PHE A 221 0.00 -5.59 16.08
N GLY A 222 -0.01 -4.91 17.23
CA GLY A 222 1.01 -5.09 18.27
C GLY A 222 2.41 -4.61 17.84
N ARG A 223 2.49 -3.77 16.80
CA ARG A 223 3.73 -3.23 16.23
C ARG A 223 3.51 -1.79 15.80
N SER A 224 4.44 -0.91 16.14
CA SER A 224 4.28 0.49 15.78
C SER A 224 4.51 0.72 14.28
N PHE A 225 3.65 1.56 13.69
CA PHE A 225 3.84 2.09 12.34
C PHE A 225 4.41 3.51 12.31
N THR A 226 4.46 4.21 13.45
CA THR A 226 4.80 5.64 13.52
C THR A 226 5.95 5.92 14.45
N ASP A 227 6.09 5.09 15.47
CA ASP A 227 7.03 5.30 16.55
C ASP A 227 8.08 4.19 16.52
N ILE A 228 9.29 4.54 16.07
CA ILE A 228 10.50 3.93 16.64
C ILE A 228 10.90 4.86 17.78
N GLU A 229 10.10 4.80 18.85
CA GLU A 229 10.22 5.68 19.99
C GLU A 229 11.66 5.65 20.53
N ASN A 230 12.37 6.77 20.40
CA ASN A 230 13.76 6.90 20.83
C ASN A 230 14.69 5.89 20.16
N ASP A 231 14.58 5.66 18.85
CA ASP A 231 15.63 5.06 18.00
C ASP A 231 17.07 5.39 18.46
N VAL A 232 17.38 6.66 18.70
CA VAL A 232 18.68 7.08 19.25
C VAL A 232 18.97 6.47 20.63
N GLN A 233 17.97 6.39 21.51
CA GLN A 233 18.10 5.75 22.82
C GLN A 233 18.20 4.22 22.70
N LEU A 234 17.48 3.59 21.76
CA LEU A 234 17.58 2.15 21.51
C LEU A 234 18.97 1.77 20.98
N PHE A 235 19.55 2.60 20.10
CA PHE A 235 20.94 2.45 19.67
C PHE A 235 21.89 2.58 20.87
N ARG A 236 21.67 3.59 21.73
CA ARG A 236 22.46 3.77 22.96
C ARG A 236 22.36 2.56 23.90
N ASP A 237 21.16 2.04 24.10
CA ASP A 237 20.88 0.89 24.98
C ASP A 237 21.40 -0.42 24.40
N ALA A 238 21.56 -0.50 23.07
CA ALA A 238 22.26 -1.58 22.39
C ALA A 238 23.79 -1.49 22.53
N GLY A 239 24.33 -0.40 23.08
CA GLY A 239 25.76 -0.20 23.29
C GLY A 239 26.47 0.53 22.15
N LEU A 240 25.73 1.04 21.16
CA LEU A 240 26.28 1.86 20.10
C LEU A 240 26.69 3.24 20.63
N VAL A 241 27.71 3.81 20.01
CA VAL A 241 28.31 5.10 20.36
C VAL A 241 28.33 6.03 19.14
N ASP A 242 28.72 7.29 19.33
CA ASP A 242 28.83 8.29 18.25
C ASP A 242 27.55 8.47 17.42
N LEU A 243 26.42 8.49 18.12
CA LEU A 243 25.07 8.50 17.54
C LEU A 243 24.78 9.79 16.76
N GLN A 244 24.29 9.63 15.54
CA GLN A 244 23.78 10.70 14.68
C GLN A 244 22.37 10.34 14.23
N SER A 245 21.51 11.37 14.14
CA SER A 245 20.13 11.24 13.67
C SER A 245 19.87 12.38 12.69
N PHE A 246 19.16 12.07 11.62
CA PHE A 246 18.89 12.96 10.51
C PHE A 246 17.41 12.88 10.15
N ASP A 247 16.73 14.02 10.19
CA ASP A 247 15.33 14.11 9.77
C ASP A 247 15.25 14.61 8.32
N PHE A 248 14.73 13.77 7.43
CA PHE A 248 14.43 14.15 6.06
C PHE A 248 12.94 14.36 5.88
N LYS A 249 12.56 15.48 5.27
CA LYS A 249 11.18 15.78 4.94
C LYS A 249 10.89 15.26 3.55
N VAL A 250 10.03 14.25 3.45
CA VAL A 250 9.47 13.82 2.18
C VAL A 250 8.31 14.76 1.87
N PRO A 251 8.44 15.68 0.89
CA PRO A 251 7.35 16.59 0.56
C PRO A 251 6.18 15.79 -0.01
N ILE A 252 5.03 15.94 0.61
CA ILE A 252 3.77 15.38 0.12
C ILE A 252 3.00 16.53 -0.50
N GLY A 253 2.83 16.46 -1.81
CA GLY A 253 2.27 17.56 -2.58
C GLY A 253 3.35 18.45 -3.17
N GLY A 254 3.19 18.64 -4.47
CA GLY A 254 4.12 19.27 -5.39
C GLY A 254 3.62 18.95 -6.78
N TRP A 255 2.31 19.16 -7.01
CA TRP A 255 1.71 18.89 -8.30
C TRP A 255 2.43 19.74 -9.35
N PRO A 256 2.74 19.18 -10.53
CA PRO A 256 3.41 19.93 -11.57
C PRO A 256 2.66 21.24 -11.85
N LYS A 257 3.40 22.32 -12.15
CA LYS A 257 2.79 23.57 -12.66
C LYS A 257 2.07 23.37 -13.99
N ASP A 258 2.32 22.26 -14.67
CA ASP A 258 1.57 21.85 -15.85
C ASP A 258 0.17 21.41 -15.43
N GLU A 259 -0.85 21.99 -16.07
CA GLU A 259 -2.30 21.82 -15.81
C GLU A 259 -2.82 20.37 -15.95
N TYR A 260 -1.95 19.40 -16.23
CA TYR A 260 -2.33 18.01 -16.39
C TYR A 260 -2.03 17.22 -15.12
N GLN A 261 -3.08 16.55 -14.62
CA GLN A 261 -3.05 15.36 -13.77
C GLN A 261 -3.16 15.57 -12.25
N VAL A 262 -4.36 15.96 -11.80
CA VAL A 262 -5.02 15.42 -10.59
C VAL A 262 -6.54 15.53 -10.73
N CYS A 263 -7.29 14.66 -10.05
CA CYS A 263 -8.71 14.90 -9.83
C CYS A 263 -8.88 16.14 -8.92
N PHE A 264 -9.78 17.06 -9.30
CA PHE A 264 -10.09 18.29 -8.54
C PHE A 264 -8.93 19.31 -8.39
N PRO A 265 -8.21 19.68 -9.48
CA PRO A 265 -7.01 20.51 -9.42
C PRO A 265 -7.27 21.94 -8.94
N CYS A 266 -8.49 22.44 -9.14
CA CYS A 266 -8.89 23.79 -8.77
C CYS A 266 -9.37 23.89 -7.31
N HIS A 267 -9.52 22.77 -6.60
CA HIS A 267 -10.07 22.77 -5.25
C HIS A 267 -9.05 23.28 -4.23
N PRO A 268 -9.48 23.93 -3.14
CA PRO A 268 -8.59 24.25 -2.04
C PRO A 268 -7.88 22.99 -1.52
N PHE A 269 -6.61 23.12 -1.13
CA PHE A 269 -5.78 21.99 -0.67
C PHE A 269 -6.49 21.10 0.37
N LYS A 270 -7.11 21.71 1.39
CA LYS A 270 -7.83 20.97 2.46
C LYS A 270 -9.00 20.12 1.90
N VAL A 271 -9.64 20.58 0.83
CA VAL A 271 -10.72 19.83 0.16
C VAL A 271 -10.14 18.69 -0.68
N GLN A 272 -9.04 18.91 -1.41
CA GLN A 272 -8.36 17.84 -2.15
C GLN A 272 -7.91 16.71 -1.20
N VAL A 273 -7.32 17.08 -0.06
CA VAL A 273 -6.92 16.16 1.00
C VAL A 273 -8.11 15.39 1.56
N TYR A 274 -9.21 16.07 1.86
CA TYR A 274 -10.44 15.42 2.32
C TYR A 274 -10.92 14.36 1.31
N ILE A 275 -11.00 14.72 0.03
CA ILE A 275 -11.45 13.83 -1.03
C ILE A 275 -10.49 12.63 -1.16
N GLY A 276 -9.18 12.86 -1.14
CA GLY A 276 -8.18 11.80 -1.22
C GLY A 276 -8.30 10.78 -0.08
N ILE A 277 -8.43 11.26 1.17
CA ILE A 277 -8.56 10.39 2.34
C ILE A 277 -9.93 9.69 2.35
N TYR A 278 -11.00 10.37 1.93
CA TYR A 278 -12.31 9.76 1.75
C TYR A 278 -12.25 8.63 0.71
N SER A 279 -11.69 8.87 -0.48
CA SER A 279 -11.58 7.85 -1.52
C SER A 279 -10.73 6.65 -1.06
N TRP A 280 -9.60 6.91 -0.40
CA TRP A 280 -8.75 5.86 0.15
C TRP A 280 -9.47 5.01 1.19
N LEU A 281 -10.14 5.64 2.16
CA LEU A 281 -10.86 4.91 3.20
C LEU A 281 -12.04 4.13 2.61
N GLY A 282 -12.71 4.68 1.60
CA GLY A 282 -13.79 3.99 0.87
C GLY A 282 -13.31 2.70 0.21
N LEU A 283 -12.11 2.68 -0.39
CA LEU A 283 -11.50 1.47 -0.95
C LEU A 283 -11.21 0.42 0.13
N LEU A 284 -10.61 0.84 1.26
CA LEU A 284 -10.32 -0.09 2.36
C LEU A 284 -11.60 -0.70 2.95
N LEU A 285 -12.66 0.09 3.10
CA LEU A 285 -13.94 -0.40 3.59
C LEU A 285 -14.55 -1.43 2.64
N ASP A 286 -14.39 -1.24 1.34
CA ASP A 286 -14.88 -2.17 0.32
C ASP A 286 -14.26 -3.57 0.48
N ASP A 287 -12.94 -3.61 0.63
CA ASP A 287 -12.18 -4.83 0.83
C ASP A 287 -12.54 -5.52 2.16
N GLN A 288 -12.71 -4.73 3.23
CA GLN A 288 -12.91 -5.25 4.59
C GLN A 288 -14.37 -5.59 4.91
N ALA A 289 -15.34 -5.14 4.10
CA ALA A 289 -16.76 -5.37 4.37
C ALA A 289 -17.13 -6.86 4.51
N ALA A 290 -16.35 -7.78 3.93
CA ALA A 290 -16.61 -9.23 3.99
C ALA A 290 -16.42 -9.81 5.38
N GLU A 291 -15.44 -9.27 6.09
CA GLU A 291 -14.96 -9.82 7.36
C GLU A 291 -15.81 -9.32 8.52
N TYR A 292 -16.31 -8.08 8.42
CA TYR A 292 -16.99 -7.38 9.51
C TYR A 292 -18.46 -7.10 9.23
N LEU A 293 -19.19 -8.07 8.67
CA LEU A 293 -20.58 -7.91 8.22
C LEU A 293 -21.52 -7.33 9.30
N GLU A 294 -21.44 -7.84 10.53
CA GLU A 294 -22.28 -7.36 11.65
C GLU A 294 -22.00 -5.89 11.96
N GLU A 295 -20.73 -5.51 12.02
CA GLU A 295 -20.33 -4.14 12.35
C GLU A 295 -20.71 -3.14 11.26
N PHE A 296 -20.56 -3.52 9.98
CA PHE A 296 -21.04 -2.72 8.86
C PHE A 296 -22.57 -2.59 8.88
N SER A 297 -23.30 -3.65 9.24
CA SER A 297 -24.77 -3.61 9.32
C SER A 297 -25.29 -2.71 10.44
N MET A 298 -24.57 -2.65 11.56
CA MET A 298 -24.89 -1.80 12.71
C MET A 298 -24.39 -0.36 12.56
N PHE A 299 -23.59 -0.07 11.53
CA PHE A 299 -22.96 1.25 11.34
C PHE A 299 -23.96 2.40 11.40
N HIS A 300 -25.07 2.27 10.66
CA HIS A 300 -26.06 3.33 10.50
C HIS A 300 -26.75 3.67 11.83
N GLU A 301 -27.12 2.64 12.59
CA GLU A 301 -27.78 2.80 13.89
C GLU A 301 -26.87 3.58 14.84
N ARG A 302 -25.62 3.14 14.96
CA ARG A 302 -24.61 3.79 15.81
C ARG A 302 -24.30 5.20 15.33
N PHE A 303 -24.15 5.42 14.02
CA PHE A 303 -23.89 6.74 13.46
C PHE A 303 -25.02 7.73 13.79
N CYS A 304 -26.27 7.31 13.65
CA CYS A 304 -27.43 8.14 13.97
C CYS A 304 -27.58 8.40 15.48
N ALA A 305 -27.16 7.44 16.31
CA ALA A 305 -27.17 7.54 17.77
C ALA A 305 -25.97 8.31 18.35
N ASP A 306 -25.03 8.77 17.50
CA ASP A 306 -23.74 9.35 17.88
C ASP A 306 -22.88 8.41 18.76
N GLU A 307 -23.04 7.11 18.55
CA GLU A 307 -22.24 6.08 19.19
C GLU A 307 -20.92 5.88 18.44
N LYS A 308 -19.88 5.46 19.18
CA LYS A 308 -18.59 5.11 18.58
C LYS A 308 -18.70 3.83 17.76
N GLN A 309 -18.04 3.82 16.61
CA GLN A 309 -17.85 2.61 15.83
C GLN A 309 -16.74 1.77 16.48
N PRO A 310 -16.92 0.44 16.62
CA PRO A 310 -15.93 -0.42 17.27
C PRO A 310 -14.68 -0.64 16.41
N ILE A 311 -14.82 -0.54 15.09
CA ILE A 311 -13.73 -0.69 14.13
C ILE A 311 -13.14 0.69 13.82
N PRO A 312 -11.82 0.90 13.95
CA PRO A 312 -11.16 2.17 13.62
C PRO A 312 -11.48 2.69 12.21
N LEU A 313 -11.48 1.82 11.19
CA LEU A 313 -11.84 2.20 9.81
C LEU A 313 -13.26 2.77 9.71
N LEU A 314 -14.23 2.13 10.35
CA LEU A 314 -15.61 2.64 10.41
C LEU A 314 -15.69 3.94 11.20
N GLN A 315 -14.92 4.09 12.29
CA GLN A 315 -14.88 5.34 13.04
C GLN A 315 -14.29 6.48 12.19
N GLY A 316 -13.20 6.23 11.46
CA GLY A 316 -12.62 7.18 10.53
C GLY A 316 -13.61 7.62 9.45
N TRP A 317 -14.42 6.68 8.94
CA TRP A 317 -15.45 6.97 7.94
C TRP A 317 -16.54 7.88 8.50
N ALA A 318 -17.04 7.55 9.69
CA ALA A 318 -18.02 8.36 10.41
C ALA A 318 -17.49 9.78 10.67
N ASP A 319 -16.21 9.92 11.01
CA ASP A 319 -15.58 11.22 11.25
C ASP A 319 -15.46 12.05 9.97
N LEU A 320 -15.07 11.44 8.84
CA LEU A 320 -15.05 12.12 7.54
C LEU A 320 -16.45 12.57 7.12
N MET A 321 -17.46 11.72 7.26
CA MET A 321 -18.84 12.06 6.96
C MET A 321 -19.30 13.31 7.73
N ARG A 322 -19.00 13.38 9.04
CA ARG A 322 -19.29 14.58 9.86
C ARG A 322 -18.50 15.81 9.39
N LEU A 323 -17.27 15.61 8.93
CA LEU A 323 -16.40 16.68 8.44
C LEU A 323 -16.88 17.29 7.11
N THR A 324 -17.70 16.59 6.32
CA THR A 324 -18.26 17.09 5.04
C THR A 324 -18.87 18.50 5.16
N PHE A 325 -19.59 18.78 6.24
CA PHE A 325 -20.25 20.08 6.48
C PHE A 325 -19.27 21.26 6.61
N ARG A 326 -17.98 20.98 6.88
CA ARG A 326 -16.92 21.98 6.90
C ARG A 326 -16.57 22.47 5.50
N TYR A 327 -16.70 21.64 4.47
CA TYR A 327 -16.24 21.94 3.10
C TYR A 327 -17.37 22.16 2.09
N TRP A 328 -18.55 21.58 2.33
CA TRP A 328 -19.74 21.75 1.47
C TRP A 328 -20.88 22.47 2.19
N GLY A 329 -21.78 23.08 1.42
CA GLY A 329 -23.00 23.68 1.97
C GLY A 329 -23.93 22.58 2.53
N PRO A 330 -24.83 22.89 3.48
CA PRO A 330 -25.60 21.87 4.20
C PRO A 330 -26.36 20.90 3.31
N LEU A 331 -26.93 21.37 2.20
CA LEU A 331 -27.67 20.52 1.27
C LEU A 331 -26.76 19.52 0.53
N VAL A 332 -25.63 19.99 0.00
CA VAL A 332 -24.64 19.11 -0.67
C VAL A 332 -24.04 18.13 0.33
N ALA A 333 -23.68 18.60 1.52
CA ALA A 333 -23.15 17.74 2.58
C ALA A 333 -24.15 16.65 3.01
N ASN A 334 -25.45 16.96 3.10
CA ASN A 334 -26.49 15.96 3.38
C ASN A 334 -26.55 14.89 2.29
N PHE A 335 -26.44 15.27 1.02
CA PHE A 335 -26.42 14.30 -0.08
C PHE A 335 -25.18 13.43 0.01
N THR A 336 -23.99 14.01 0.17
CA THR A 336 -22.74 13.26 0.38
C THR A 336 -22.88 12.25 1.52
N VAL A 337 -23.34 12.66 2.70
CA VAL A 337 -23.54 11.76 3.85
C VAL A 337 -24.52 10.63 3.52
N THR A 338 -25.63 10.94 2.84
CA THR A 338 -26.62 9.94 2.45
C THR A 338 -26.05 8.95 1.43
N SER A 339 -25.28 9.43 0.46
CA SER A 339 -24.59 8.59 -0.53
C SER A 339 -23.51 7.73 0.12
N SER A 340 -22.74 8.24 1.10
CA SER A 340 -21.78 7.47 1.89
C SER A 340 -22.44 6.35 2.71
N LEU A 341 -23.63 6.60 3.27
CA LEU A 341 -24.43 5.59 3.98
C LEU A 341 -24.90 4.50 3.02
N ASN A 342 -25.44 4.89 1.86
CA ASN A 342 -25.84 3.95 0.81
C ASN A 342 -24.67 3.11 0.30
N PHE A 343 -23.48 3.71 0.15
CA PHE A 343 -22.26 3.03 -0.25
C PHE A 343 -21.94 1.85 0.70
N LEU A 344 -22.01 2.06 2.02
CA LEU A 344 -21.82 0.97 2.99
C LEU A 344 -22.89 -0.13 2.88
N ASN A 345 -24.16 0.23 2.67
CA ASN A 345 -25.21 -0.77 2.48
C ASN A 345 -24.96 -1.62 1.24
N LEU A 346 -24.46 -1.01 0.16
CA LEU A 346 -24.16 -1.74 -1.07
C LEU A 346 -22.97 -2.69 -0.93
N MET A 347 -21.97 -2.35 -0.11
CA MET A 347 -20.88 -3.28 0.21
C MET A 347 -21.39 -4.57 0.87
N LEU A 348 -22.44 -4.48 1.70
CA LEU A 348 -23.08 -5.64 2.33
C LEU A 348 -23.88 -6.50 1.34
N LEU A 349 -24.34 -5.89 0.25
CA LEU A 349 -25.22 -6.53 -0.74
C LEU A 349 -24.47 -7.20 -1.89
N ARG A 350 -23.13 -7.18 -1.90
CA ARG A 350 -22.34 -7.71 -3.01
C ARG A 350 -22.60 -9.22 -3.23
N PRO A 351 -22.80 -9.66 -4.49
CA PRO A 351 -23.32 -11.01 -4.79
C PRO A 351 -22.41 -12.17 -4.36
N GLU A 352 -21.11 -11.96 -4.21
CA GLU A 352 -20.15 -12.96 -3.72
C GLU A 352 -20.51 -13.52 -2.33
N ARG A 353 -21.41 -12.83 -1.62
CA ARG A 353 -21.85 -13.18 -0.26
C ARG A 353 -23.30 -13.67 -0.22
N SER A 354 -23.99 -13.75 -1.35
CA SER A 354 -25.33 -14.34 -1.47
C SER A 354 -25.33 -15.41 -2.56
N SER A 355 -25.59 -16.67 -2.19
CA SER A 355 -25.58 -17.84 -3.09
C SER A 355 -26.69 -17.83 -4.15
N THR A 356 -27.38 -16.70 -4.33
CA THR A 356 -28.57 -16.53 -5.15
C THR A 356 -28.46 -15.22 -5.90
N ARG A 357 -28.15 -15.29 -7.20
CA ARG A 357 -28.55 -14.21 -8.11
C ARG A 357 -30.06 -14.01 -7.91
N SER A 358 -30.46 -12.83 -7.43
CA SER A 358 -31.89 -12.52 -7.25
C SER A 358 -32.61 -12.86 -8.54
N SER A 359 -33.56 -13.78 -8.46
CA SER A 359 -34.43 -14.13 -9.58
C SER A 359 -35.35 -12.94 -9.83
N ALA A 360 -34.91 -12.01 -10.68
CA ALA A 360 -35.74 -10.88 -11.07
C ALA A 360 -37.07 -11.43 -11.63
N PRO A 361 -38.22 -11.16 -10.99
CA PRO A 361 -39.49 -11.58 -11.54
C PRO A 361 -39.80 -10.65 -12.71
N ARG A 362 -39.37 -11.06 -13.91
CA ARG A 362 -39.44 -10.37 -15.23
C ARG A 362 -38.26 -9.42 -15.51
N PRO A 363 -37.88 -9.25 -16.80
CA PRO A 363 -36.95 -8.22 -17.18
C PRO A 363 -37.64 -6.87 -16.95
N ALA A 364 -37.41 -6.26 -15.79
CA ALA A 364 -37.77 -4.88 -15.59
C ALA A 364 -36.85 -4.05 -16.48
N GLU A 365 -37.41 -3.14 -17.28
CA GLU A 365 -36.65 -2.05 -17.93
C GLU A 365 -35.82 -1.24 -16.89
N ALA A 366 -36.14 -1.39 -15.60
CA ALA A 366 -35.49 -0.77 -14.44
C ALA A 366 -34.48 -1.66 -13.69
N GLY A 367 -33.96 -2.75 -14.27
CA GLY A 367 -32.83 -3.52 -13.68
C GLY A 367 -31.57 -2.67 -13.43
N HIS A 368 -31.52 -1.46 -14.01
CA HIS A 368 -30.44 -0.49 -13.91
C HIS A 368 -30.43 0.31 -12.59
N GLY A 369 -31.59 0.58 -11.97
CA GLY A 369 -31.70 1.56 -10.89
C GLY A 369 -31.11 1.16 -9.53
N PHE A 370 -30.74 -0.12 -9.35
CA PHE A 370 -30.08 -0.58 -8.12
C PHE A 370 -28.56 -0.40 -8.19
N PHE A 371 -27.97 -0.57 -9.38
CA PHE A 371 -26.54 -0.32 -9.61
C PHE A 371 -26.23 1.16 -9.81
N GLU A 372 -27.19 1.96 -10.29
CA GLU A 372 -27.08 3.44 -10.30
C GLU A 372 -26.99 4.07 -8.91
N LYS A 373 -27.29 3.31 -7.84
CA LYS A 373 -27.23 3.77 -6.45
C LYS A 373 -25.89 3.46 -5.78
N ASP A 374 -24.81 3.27 -6.55
CA ASP A 374 -23.47 2.89 -6.07
C ASP A 374 -22.95 3.72 -4.88
N GLY A 375 -23.50 4.92 -4.64
CA GLY A 375 -23.11 5.84 -3.57
C GLY A 375 -21.77 6.53 -3.84
N GLY A 376 -20.84 5.85 -4.50
CA GLY A 376 -19.53 6.35 -4.88
C GLY A 376 -19.57 7.39 -5.99
N GLY A 377 -20.26 7.12 -7.10
CA GLY A 377 -20.37 8.03 -8.24
C GLY A 377 -21.07 9.34 -7.86
N GLU A 378 -22.14 9.25 -7.07
CA GLU A 378 -22.89 10.42 -6.60
C GLU A 378 -22.05 11.28 -5.65
N THR A 379 -21.33 10.65 -4.72
CA THR A 379 -20.42 11.37 -3.81
C THR A 379 -19.35 12.12 -4.58
N CYS A 380 -18.70 11.46 -5.55
CA CYS A 380 -17.70 12.08 -6.41
C CYS A 380 -18.26 13.25 -7.23
N ALA A 381 -19.51 13.15 -7.70
CA ALA A 381 -20.18 14.24 -8.40
C ALA A 381 -20.35 15.47 -7.50
N TRP A 382 -20.81 15.28 -6.26
CA TRP A 382 -20.93 16.35 -5.27
C TRP A 382 -19.60 16.99 -4.88
N PHE A 383 -18.52 16.19 -4.84
CA PHE A 383 -17.17 16.70 -4.57
C PHE A 383 -16.69 17.72 -5.59
N THR A 384 -17.22 17.72 -6.82
CA THR A 384 -16.91 18.71 -7.86
C THR A 384 -17.22 20.15 -7.43
N PHE A 385 -18.16 20.35 -6.51
CA PHE A 385 -18.71 21.68 -6.20
C PHE A 385 -18.53 22.08 -4.71
N PRO A 386 -17.30 22.36 -4.24
CA PRO A 386 -17.07 22.82 -2.87
C PRO A 386 -17.66 24.21 -2.66
N LYS A 387 -18.11 24.51 -1.44
CA LYS A 387 -18.87 25.75 -1.15
C LYS A 387 -18.09 27.05 -1.40
N GLU A 388 -16.76 26.98 -1.33
CA GLU A 388 -15.87 28.12 -1.56
C GLU A 388 -15.82 28.52 -3.04
N LEU A 389 -15.87 27.54 -3.95
CA LEU A 389 -15.85 27.79 -5.40
C LEU A 389 -17.27 27.91 -5.98
N CYS A 390 -18.21 27.13 -5.45
CA CYS A 390 -19.56 26.99 -5.97
C CYS A 390 -20.60 27.23 -4.85
N PRO A 391 -20.76 28.48 -4.36
CA PRO A 391 -21.66 28.78 -3.25
C PRO A 391 -23.15 28.66 -3.64
N ASP A 392 -23.48 28.83 -4.92
CA ASP A 392 -24.85 28.76 -5.44
C ASP A 392 -25.13 27.38 -6.05
N ILE A 393 -25.92 26.57 -5.35
CA ILE A 393 -26.29 25.22 -5.77
C ILE A 393 -27.13 25.20 -7.06
N SER A 394 -27.90 26.26 -7.33
CA SER A 394 -28.79 26.30 -8.50
C SER A 394 -28.04 26.24 -9.83
N LEU A 395 -26.74 26.57 -9.82
CA LEU A 395 -25.89 26.55 -11.01
C LEU A 395 -25.46 25.16 -11.45
N PHE A 396 -25.51 24.17 -10.55
CA PHE A 396 -24.96 22.83 -10.83
C PHE A 396 -25.88 21.68 -10.43
N LEU A 397 -26.97 21.93 -9.69
CA LEU A 397 -27.88 20.88 -9.21
C LEU A 397 -28.38 19.97 -10.35
N GLU A 398 -28.70 20.54 -11.50
CA GLU A 398 -29.22 19.80 -12.65
C GLU A 398 -28.17 18.91 -13.33
N VAL A 399 -26.89 19.25 -13.23
CA VAL A 399 -25.80 18.49 -13.89
C VAL A 399 -25.25 17.37 -13.02
N VAL A 400 -25.52 17.36 -11.71
CA VAL A 400 -25.00 16.36 -10.77
C VAL A 400 -25.38 14.91 -11.16
N PRO A 401 -26.64 14.60 -11.53
CA PRO A 401 -26.99 13.24 -11.96
C PRO A 401 -26.20 12.80 -13.21
N ASP A 402 -25.99 13.71 -14.16
CA ASP A 402 -25.23 13.42 -15.38
C ASP A 402 -23.75 13.17 -15.10
N ILE A 403 -23.16 13.97 -14.20
CA ILE A 403 -21.77 13.78 -13.74
C ILE A 403 -21.64 12.42 -13.02
N SER A 404 -22.57 12.10 -12.12
CA SER A 404 -22.58 10.83 -11.39
C SER A 404 -22.64 9.64 -12.35
N MET A 405 -23.54 9.70 -13.34
CA MET A 405 -23.66 8.67 -14.37
C MET A 405 -22.39 8.55 -15.21
N CYS A 406 -21.79 9.67 -15.61
CA CYS A 406 -20.55 9.67 -16.37
C CYS A 406 -19.40 9.03 -15.57
N ILE A 407 -19.28 9.36 -14.28
CA ILE A 407 -18.27 8.77 -13.38
C ILE A 407 -18.47 7.26 -13.27
N GLY A 408 -19.69 6.80 -12.98
CA GLY A 408 -19.99 5.38 -12.82
C GLY A 408 -19.72 4.58 -14.10
N LEU A 409 -20.26 5.02 -15.24
CA LEU A 409 -20.06 4.33 -16.52
C LEU A 409 -18.59 4.34 -16.97
N THR A 410 -17.87 5.43 -16.73
CA THR A 410 -16.44 5.50 -17.04
C THR A 410 -15.65 4.52 -16.18
N ASN A 411 -15.99 4.40 -14.89
CA ASN A 411 -15.38 3.41 -14.01
C ASN A 411 -15.62 1.99 -14.55
N ASP A 412 -16.88 1.62 -14.81
CA ASP A 412 -17.25 0.29 -15.33
C ASP A 412 -16.55 -0.05 -16.65
N ALA A 413 -16.45 0.92 -17.56
CA ALA A 413 -15.79 0.71 -18.85
C ALA A 413 -14.27 0.53 -18.71
N LEU A 414 -13.62 1.34 -17.87
CA LEU A 414 -12.16 1.28 -17.66
C LEU A 414 -11.75 0.10 -16.77
N SER A 415 -12.62 -0.32 -15.85
CA SER A 415 -12.36 -1.44 -14.95
C SER A 415 -12.63 -2.81 -15.60
N PHE A 416 -13.47 -2.87 -16.64
CA PHE A 416 -13.89 -4.13 -17.26
C PHE A 416 -12.74 -5.08 -17.59
N TYR A 417 -11.64 -4.58 -18.17
CA TYR A 417 -10.52 -5.43 -18.55
C TYR A 417 -9.85 -6.09 -17.34
N LYS A 418 -9.62 -5.33 -16.25
CA LYS A 418 -9.01 -5.90 -15.04
C LYS A 418 -9.97 -6.88 -14.36
N GLU A 419 -11.26 -6.59 -14.35
CA GLU A 419 -12.31 -7.41 -13.73
C GLU A 419 -12.50 -8.73 -14.49
N GLU A 420 -12.56 -8.71 -15.82
CA GLU A 420 -12.60 -9.95 -16.64
C GLU A 420 -11.35 -10.79 -16.42
N LYS A 421 -10.16 -10.17 -16.35
CA LYS A 421 -8.91 -10.89 -16.08
C LYS A 421 -8.91 -11.52 -14.67
N ALA A 422 -9.56 -10.87 -13.70
CA ALA A 422 -9.76 -11.40 -12.35
C ALA A 422 -10.89 -12.45 -12.26
N GLY A 423 -11.65 -12.67 -13.34
CA GLY A 423 -12.79 -13.59 -13.37
C GLY A 423 -14.03 -13.06 -12.65
N GLU A 424 -14.10 -11.74 -12.42
CA GLU A 424 -15.22 -11.08 -11.76
C GLU A 424 -16.43 -11.01 -12.69
N THR A 425 -17.49 -11.75 -12.36
CA THR A 425 -18.71 -11.85 -13.19
C THR A 425 -19.89 -11.04 -12.64
N HIS A 426 -19.65 -10.24 -11.60
CA HIS A 426 -20.67 -9.49 -10.86
C HIS A 426 -20.53 -7.96 -11.03
N ASN A 427 -19.95 -7.51 -12.14
CA ASN A 427 -19.87 -6.10 -12.49
C ASN A 427 -21.06 -5.62 -13.34
N TYR A 428 -21.13 -4.31 -13.57
CA TYR A 428 -22.21 -3.68 -14.33
C TYR A 428 -22.39 -4.32 -15.72
N ILE A 429 -21.31 -4.55 -16.46
CA ILE A 429 -21.36 -5.06 -17.84
C ILE A 429 -21.88 -6.49 -17.89
N HIS A 430 -21.44 -7.38 -17.00
CA HIS A 430 -21.95 -8.75 -16.91
C HIS A 430 -23.41 -8.80 -16.45
N ASN A 431 -23.79 -7.99 -15.46
CA ASN A 431 -25.17 -7.93 -14.98
C ASN A 431 -26.11 -7.40 -16.07
N ARG A 432 -25.69 -6.35 -16.80
CA ARG A 432 -26.43 -5.81 -17.94
C ARG A 432 -26.57 -6.84 -19.07
N ALA A 433 -25.50 -7.53 -19.41
CA ALA A 433 -25.52 -8.59 -20.41
C ALA A 433 -26.48 -9.72 -20.02
N TRP A 434 -26.51 -10.09 -18.74
CA TRP A 434 -27.44 -11.07 -18.20
C TRP A 434 -28.90 -10.61 -18.30
N TYR A 435 -29.21 -9.36 -17.92
CA TYR A 435 -30.56 -8.79 -18.05
C TYR A 435 -31.02 -8.64 -19.50
N GLU A 436 -30.11 -8.24 -20.40
CA GLU A 436 -30.40 -8.06 -21.82
C GLU A 436 -30.36 -9.38 -22.62
N ASN A 437 -30.00 -10.51 -21.97
CA ASN A 437 -29.77 -11.81 -22.58
C ASN A 437 -28.78 -11.74 -23.77
N LYS A 438 -27.65 -11.08 -23.55
CA LYS A 438 -26.58 -10.81 -24.51
C LYS A 438 -25.22 -11.25 -23.99
N ASP A 439 -24.24 -11.28 -24.89
CA ASP A 439 -22.82 -11.46 -24.53
C ASP A 439 -22.29 -10.17 -23.88
N PRO A 440 -21.55 -10.24 -22.75
CA PRO A 440 -20.82 -9.11 -22.15
C PRO A 440 -20.06 -8.23 -23.16
N GLN A 441 -19.36 -8.82 -24.14
CA GLN A 441 -18.61 -8.05 -25.15
C GLN A 441 -19.51 -7.26 -26.11
N SER A 442 -20.77 -7.69 -26.28
CA SER A 442 -21.75 -6.96 -27.08
C SER A 442 -22.45 -5.85 -26.29
N SER A 443 -22.45 -5.97 -24.95
CA SER A 443 -23.05 -5.00 -24.03
C SER A 443 -22.08 -3.84 -23.74
N SER A 444 -20.76 -4.12 -23.71
CA SER A 444 -19.71 -3.11 -23.53
C SER A 444 -19.61 -2.07 -24.65
N ARG A 445 -20.12 -2.36 -25.87
CA ARG A 445 -20.12 -1.42 -27.00
C ARG A 445 -21.22 -0.35 -26.95
N ARG A 446 -22.12 -0.43 -25.95
CA ARG A 446 -23.28 0.47 -25.77
C ARG A 446 -23.24 1.28 -24.48
N SER A 447 -22.51 0.80 -23.47
CA SER A 447 -22.02 1.57 -22.33
C SER A 447 -20.95 2.55 -22.80
#